data_AF-A0A939VYC0-F1
#
_entry.id   AF-A0A939VYC0-F1
#
_cell.length_a   1.000
_cell.length_b   1.000
_cell.length_c   1.000
_cell.angle_alpha   90.00
_cell.angle_beta   90.00
_cell.angle_gamma   90.00
#
_symmetry.space_group_name_H-M   'P 1'
#
loop_
_entity.id
_entity.type
_entity.pdbx_description
1 polymer ?
#
loop_
_entity_poly.entity_id
_entity_poly.type
_entity_poly.pdbx_seq_one_letter_code
_entity_poly.pdbx_strand_id
1 'polypeptide(L)'
;MNTDRQNALRLLPLINHQRAEETASWQSICIALKNCGVPYEIFEQWSLTGKYHDRNQIRRAWHNLHGRHTIGTLCHYVRQDSGRLPQLDQRPEHGFDGETAFDTIIAPFSEYSEADLDAELWERSPFRLNEEPGMFDLTSLLEMLYDPDDQIFIGQVRADPESQRRSIRTVREHLRTPVMAEFFRPNPLTGTAIIRNGKPSYVSDGCVAGFRYAVVEFDGESLRRQYAFYLAMLEKNFPIAALTFSGNKSIHCLLAVNCVDADEWKTKVEEQLFRNYLEPLGCDGACKNEGRSSRTPGAIRSNGRCQRLLYLNPELKGK
;
A
#
# COMPACT_ATOMS: atom_id res chain seq x y z
N MET A 1 20.61 -4.61 8.89
CA MET A 1 21.27 -4.88 7.59
C MET A 1 20.39 -5.84 6.80
N ASN A 2 20.27 -5.71 5.47
CA ASN A 2 19.43 -6.59 4.65
C ASN A 2 20.09 -7.98 4.54
N THR A 3 19.57 -8.96 5.28
CA THR A 3 20.07 -10.35 5.32
C THR A 3 20.03 -11.01 3.94
N ASP A 4 19.03 -10.69 3.11
CA ASP A 4 18.92 -11.25 1.76
C ASP A 4 20.02 -10.70 0.84
N ARG A 5 20.41 -9.43 0.99
CA ARG A 5 21.58 -8.86 0.30
C ARG A 5 22.87 -9.59 0.67
N GLN A 6 23.09 -9.82 1.97
CA GLN A 6 24.30 -10.50 2.46
C GLN A 6 24.36 -11.95 1.98
N ASN A 7 23.24 -12.67 2.08
CA ASN A 7 23.11 -14.02 1.55
C ASN A 7 23.35 -14.05 0.04
N ALA A 8 22.77 -13.13 -0.73
CA ALA A 8 22.98 -13.05 -2.17
C ALA A 8 24.46 -12.82 -2.53
N LEU A 9 25.15 -11.91 -1.82
CA LEU A 9 26.59 -11.67 -1.99
C LEU A 9 27.44 -12.89 -1.65
N ARG A 10 27.02 -13.74 -0.71
CA ARG A 10 27.68 -15.01 -0.36
C ARG A 10 27.42 -16.13 -1.36
N LEU A 11 26.21 -16.18 -1.93
CA LEU A 11 25.81 -17.22 -2.87
C LEU A 11 26.36 -16.99 -4.28
N LEU A 12 26.45 -15.74 -4.73
CA LEU A 12 26.82 -15.43 -6.11
C LEU A 12 28.17 -16.04 -6.53
N PRO A 13 29.25 -16.02 -5.70
CA PRO A 13 30.50 -16.68 -6.03
C PRO A 13 30.43 -18.22 -6.09
N LEU A 14 29.37 -18.83 -5.55
CA LEU A 14 29.17 -20.29 -5.54
C LEU A 14 28.40 -20.78 -6.76
N ILE A 15 27.81 -19.87 -7.54
CA ILE A 15 27.13 -20.20 -8.80
C ILE A 15 28.18 -20.35 -9.89
N ASN A 16 28.09 -21.42 -10.68
CA ASN A 16 29.01 -21.66 -11.79
C ASN A 16 28.92 -20.50 -12.79
N HIS A 17 30.07 -19.86 -13.04
CA HIS A 17 30.17 -18.68 -13.90
C HIS A 17 29.72 -18.94 -15.34
N GLN A 18 29.70 -20.19 -15.81
CA GLN A 18 29.17 -20.55 -17.13
C GLN A 18 27.69 -20.17 -17.28
N ARG A 19 26.93 -20.07 -16.18
CA ARG A 19 25.53 -19.61 -16.20
C ARG A 19 25.38 -18.17 -16.61
N ALA A 20 26.42 -17.35 -16.49
CA ALA A 20 26.40 -16.01 -17.04
C ALA A 20 26.37 -16.02 -18.59
N GLU A 21 26.79 -17.11 -19.25
CA GLU A 21 26.69 -17.25 -20.72
C GLU A 21 25.30 -17.74 -21.18
N GLU A 22 24.47 -18.23 -20.26
CA GLU A 22 23.14 -18.78 -20.52
C GLU A 22 22.05 -17.71 -20.29
N THR A 23 21.28 -17.37 -21.33
CA THR A 23 20.35 -16.23 -21.23
C THR A 23 19.28 -16.40 -20.15
N ALA A 24 18.73 -17.61 -19.99
CA ALA A 24 17.66 -17.85 -19.02
C ALA A 24 18.18 -17.75 -17.57
N SER A 25 19.34 -18.32 -17.27
CA SER A 25 19.92 -18.28 -15.92
C SER A 25 20.52 -16.91 -15.61
N TRP A 26 21.16 -16.26 -16.57
CA TRP A 26 21.61 -14.87 -16.44
C TRP A 26 20.47 -13.90 -16.12
N GLN A 27 19.33 -13.99 -16.82
CA GLN A 27 18.15 -13.17 -16.52
C GLN A 27 17.55 -13.47 -15.14
N SER A 28 17.43 -14.75 -14.78
CA SER A 28 16.89 -15.16 -13.48
C SER A 28 17.76 -14.69 -12.32
N ILE A 29 19.09 -14.77 -12.46
CA ILE A 29 20.07 -14.31 -11.48
C ILE A 29 20.09 -12.78 -11.40
N CYS A 30 20.00 -12.08 -12.54
CA CYS A 30 19.84 -10.61 -12.57
C CYS A 30 18.65 -10.16 -11.72
N ILE A 31 17.48 -10.74 -11.95
CA ILE A 31 16.24 -10.39 -11.23
C ILE A 31 16.38 -10.71 -9.74
N ALA A 32 16.95 -11.89 -9.40
CA ALA A 32 17.17 -12.28 -8.01
C ALA A 32 18.11 -11.32 -7.26
N LEU A 33 19.25 -10.97 -7.84
CA LEU A 33 20.22 -10.05 -7.24
C LEU A 33 19.63 -8.65 -7.04
N LYS A 34 18.90 -8.14 -8.04
CA LYS A 34 18.18 -6.86 -7.96
C LYS A 34 17.16 -6.86 -6.84
N ASN A 35 16.32 -7.89 -6.76
CA ASN A 35 15.30 -8.04 -5.71
C ASN A 35 15.92 -8.22 -4.31
N CYS A 36 17.09 -8.84 -4.20
CA CYS A 36 17.85 -8.93 -2.95
C CYS A 36 18.58 -7.63 -2.57
N GLY A 37 18.51 -6.57 -3.40
CA GLY A 37 19.15 -5.29 -3.12
C GLY A 37 20.68 -5.30 -3.27
N VAL A 38 21.21 -6.19 -4.11
CA VAL A 38 22.64 -6.22 -4.45
C VAL A 38 22.97 -5.01 -5.35
N PRO A 39 24.09 -4.30 -5.13
CA PRO A 39 24.51 -3.20 -6.00
C PRO A 39 24.74 -3.64 -7.44
N TYR A 40 24.42 -2.76 -8.39
CA TYR A 40 24.57 -3.01 -9.83
C TYR A 40 25.99 -3.46 -10.19
N GLU A 41 27.01 -2.88 -9.56
CA GLU A 41 28.42 -3.12 -9.86
C GLU A 41 28.81 -4.58 -9.64
N ILE A 42 28.19 -5.24 -8.66
CA ILE A 42 28.43 -6.66 -8.38
C ILE A 42 27.84 -7.53 -9.50
N PHE A 43 26.64 -7.19 -9.97
CA PHE A 43 26.03 -7.88 -11.10
C PHE A 43 26.78 -7.61 -12.41
N GLU A 44 27.23 -6.38 -12.64
CA GLU A 44 28.07 -6.02 -13.79
C GLU A 44 29.31 -6.89 -13.82
N GLN A 45 30.04 -6.96 -12.71
CA GLN A 45 31.27 -7.74 -12.61
C GLN A 45 31.03 -9.24 -12.85
N TRP A 46 29.98 -9.82 -12.26
CA TRP A 46 29.64 -11.24 -12.45
C TRP A 46 29.12 -11.55 -13.87
N SER A 47 28.53 -10.56 -14.55
CA SER A 47 27.98 -10.73 -15.89
C SER A 47 29.02 -10.66 -17.00
N LEU A 48 30.23 -10.15 -16.73
CA LEU A 48 31.25 -9.96 -17.77
C LEU A 48 31.80 -11.31 -18.24
N THR A 49 31.33 -11.74 -19.41
CA THR A 49 31.73 -12.99 -20.07
C THR A 49 32.06 -12.76 -21.55
N GLY A 50 32.31 -13.83 -22.32
CA GLY A 50 32.48 -13.72 -23.77
C GLY A 50 31.21 -13.21 -24.45
N LYS A 51 30.02 -13.68 -24.03
CA LYS A 51 28.73 -13.24 -24.57
C LYS A 51 28.30 -11.85 -24.10
N TYR A 52 28.55 -11.52 -22.84
CA TYR A 52 28.12 -10.27 -22.22
C TYR A 52 29.32 -9.36 -21.91
N HIS A 53 30.04 -8.92 -22.94
CA HIS A 53 31.16 -8.00 -22.82
C HIS A 53 30.76 -6.51 -22.96
N ASP A 54 29.57 -6.23 -23.48
CA ASP A 54 29.02 -4.87 -23.58
C ASP A 54 28.34 -4.45 -22.28
N ARG A 55 28.99 -3.54 -21.55
CA ARG A 55 28.45 -2.98 -20.29
C ARG A 55 27.13 -2.22 -20.48
N ASN A 56 26.87 -1.65 -21.65
CA ASN A 56 25.60 -0.99 -21.91
C ASN A 56 24.45 -1.99 -22.00
N GLN A 57 24.70 -3.17 -22.58
CA GLN A 57 23.72 -4.25 -22.62
C GLN A 57 23.39 -4.74 -21.21
N ILE A 58 24.40 -4.97 -20.37
CA ILE A 58 24.23 -5.40 -18.97
C ILE A 58 23.43 -4.36 -18.17
N ARG A 59 23.78 -3.07 -18.30
CA ARG A 59 23.06 -1.98 -17.62
C ARG A 59 21.60 -1.90 -18.03
N ARG A 60 21.30 -2.01 -19.33
CA ARG A 60 19.91 -2.02 -19.83
C ARG A 60 19.13 -3.19 -19.26
N ALA A 61 19.72 -4.38 -19.21
CA ALA A 61 19.06 -5.54 -18.63
C ALA A 61 18.79 -5.37 -17.13
N TRP A 62 19.76 -4.84 -16.38
CA TRP A 62 19.56 -4.55 -14.95
C TRP A 62 18.36 -3.62 -14.72
N HIS A 63 18.19 -2.59 -15.55
CA HIS A 63 17.05 -1.70 -15.45
C HIS A 63 15.73 -2.37 -15.89
N ASN A 64 15.73 -3.04 -17.04
CA ASN A 64 14.50 -3.48 -17.71
C ASN A 64 13.99 -4.86 -17.28
N LEU A 65 14.83 -5.72 -16.67
CA LEU A 65 14.39 -7.03 -16.21
C LEU A 65 13.65 -6.90 -14.88
N HIS A 66 12.46 -7.51 -14.84
CA HIS A 66 11.58 -7.62 -13.68
C HIS A 66 10.98 -9.02 -13.62
N GLY A 67 10.76 -9.53 -12.41
CA GLY A 67 10.18 -10.85 -12.22
C GLY A 67 10.14 -11.24 -10.74
N ARG A 68 9.68 -12.47 -10.47
CA ARG A 68 9.46 -12.99 -9.10
C ARG A 68 10.64 -13.83 -8.57
N HIS A 69 11.85 -13.60 -9.06
CA HIS A 69 13.03 -14.32 -8.57
C HIS A 69 13.51 -13.74 -7.24
N THR A 70 13.87 -14.62 -6.31
CA THR A 70 14.28 -14.30 -4.95
C THR A 70 15.60 -14.99 -4.62
N ILE A 71 16.06 -14.88 -3.37
CA ILE A 71 17.22 -15.64 -2.85
C ILE A 71 17.11 -17.15 -3.14
N GLY A 72 15.89 -17.70 -3.19
CA GLY A 72 15.65 -19.11 -3.52
C GLY A 72 16.08 -19.48 -4.94
N THR A 73 16.06 -18.54 -5.88
CA THR A 73 16.60 -18.73 -7.25
C THR A 73 18.12 -18.90 -7.21
N LEU A 74 18.83 -18.12 -6.39
CA LEU A 74 20.28 -18.28 -6.23
C LEU A 74 20.60 -19.62 -5.55
N CYS A 75 19.86 -20.00 -4.50
CA CYS A 75 20.00 -21.32 -3.87
C CYS A 75 19.77 -22.47 -4.84
N HIS A 76 18.81 -22.34 -5.75
CA HIS A 76 18.52 -23.34 -6.77
C HIS A 76 19.73 -23.57 -7.69
N TYR A 77 20.36 -22.49 -8.18
CA TYR A 77 21.54 -22.61 -9.04
C TYR A 77 22.75 -23.16 -8.28
N VAL A 78 23.01 -22.69 -7.06
CA VAL A 78 24.10 -23.24 -6.22
C VAL A 78 23.89 -24.74 -5.96
N ARG A 79 22.64 -25.17 -5.69
CA ARG A 79 22.32 -26.59 -5.49
C ARG A 79 22.54 -27.41 -6.76
N GLN A 80 22.14 -26.89 -7.93
CA GLN A 80 22.37 -27.58 -9.19
C GLN A 80 23.87 -27.71 -9.50
N ASP A 81 24.67 -26.70 -9.20
CA ASP A 81 26.10 -26.66 -9.53
C ASP A 81 26.96 -27.46 -8.57
N SER A 82 26.66 -27.40 -7.27
CA SER A 82 27.47 -28.02 -6.21
C SER A 82 26.88 -29.33 -5.66
N GLY A 83 25.65 -29.67 -6.02
CA GLY A 83 24.90 -30.80 -5.47
C GLY A 83 24.45 -30.62 -4.01
N ARG A 84 24.83 -29.50 -3.35
CA ARG A 84 24.51 -29.21 -1.95
C ARG A 84 23.63 -27.98 -1.83
N LEU A 85 22.63 -28.03 -0.95
CA LEU A 85 21.85 -26.85 -0.61
C LEU A 85 22.73 -25.89 0.22
N PRO A 86 22.91 -24.63 -0.19
CA PRO A 86 23.74 -23.70 0.58
C PRO A 86 23.08 -23.37 1.93
N GLN A 87 23.90 -23.26 2.97
CA GLN A 87 23.47 -22.69 4.25
C GLN A 87 23.39 -21.18 4.10
N LEU A 88 22.18 -20.65 4.22
CA LEU A 88 21.95 -19.23 4.35
C LEU A 88 22.19 -18.81 5.79
N ASP A 89 22.71 -17.61 5.99
CA ASP A 89 22.53 -16.97 7.28
C ASP A 89 21.03 -16.85 7.47
N GLN A 90 20.54 -17.52 8.50
CA GLN A 90 19.15 -17.40 8.86
C GLN A 90 18.90 -15.93 9.13
N ARG A 91 17.80 -15.40 8.59
CA ARG A 91 17.19 -14.24 9.23
C ARG A 91 17.13 -14.59 10.73
N PRO A 92 17.51 -13.68 11.64
CA PRO A 92 17.41 -13.97 13.07
C PRO A 92 16.06 -14.65 13.33
N GLU A 93 16.05 -15.77 14.07
CA GLU A 93 14.88 -16.65 14.24
C GLU A 93 13.62 -15.93 14.77
N HIS A 94 13.75 -14.67 15.20
CA HIS A 94 12.64 -13.74 15.22
C HIS A 94 12.32 -13.29 13.79
N GLY A 95 11.62 -14.15 13.03
CA GLY A 95 10.73 -13.66 11.99
C GLY A 95 9.95 -12.49 12.58
N PHE A 96 9.75 -11.41 11.82
CA PHE A 96 8.99 -10.26 12.32
C PHE A 96 7.64 -10.78 12.84
N ASP A 97 7.54 -10.86 14.15
CA ASP A 97 6.34 -11.29 14.84
C ASP A 97 5.44 -10.07 14.88
N GLY A 98 4.60 -9.98 13.86
CA GLY A 98 3.71 -8.85 13.71
C GLY A 98 2.69 -8.73 14.83
N GLU A 99 2.31 -9.83 15.47
CA GLU A 99 1.43 -9.82 16.64
C GLU A 99 2.15 -9.17 17.83
N THR A 100 3.36 -9.63 18.17
CA THR A 100 4.18 -9.01 19.21
C THR A 100 4.52 -7.56 18.89
N ALA A 101 4.80 -7.23 17.62
CA ALA A 101 5.08 -5.85 17.19
C ALA A 101 3.84 -4.96 17.32
N PHE A 102 2.66 -5.45 16.94
CA PHE A 102 1.39 -4.73 17.11
C PHE A 102 1.10 -4.49 18.59
N ASP A 103 1.25 -5.53 19.43
CA ASP A 103 1.09 -5.43 20.88
C ASP A 103 2.04 -4.40 21.49
N THR A 104 3.29 -4.37 21.04
CA THR A 104 4.28 -3.37 21.46
C THR A 104 3.89 -1.95 21.06
N ILE A 105 3.32 -1.78 19.85
CA ILE A 105 2.84 -0.47 19.37
C ILE A 105 1.71 0.06 20.25
N ILE A 106 0.76 -0.79 20.63
CA ILE A 106 -0.43 -0.38 21.38
C ILE A 106 -0.24 -0.42 22.90
N ALA A 107 0.85 -1.01 23.40
CA ALA A 107 1.13 -1.17 24.83
C ALA A 107 1.00 0.13 25.66
N PRO A 108 1.38 1.33 25.18
CA PRO A 108 1.17 2.57 25.93
C PRO A 108 -0.31 2.87 26.27
N PHE A 109 -1.25 2.26 25.55
CA PHE A 109 -2.68 2.47 25.69
C PHE A 109 -3.41 1.26 26.30
N SER A 110 -2.69 0.35 26.96
CA SER A 110 -3.24 -0.90 27.50
C SER A 110 -4.35 -0.72 28.53
N GLU A 111 -4.42 0.44 29.18
CA GLU A 111 -5.42 0.79 30.19
C GLU A 111 -6.60 1.59 29.61
N TYR A 112 -6.50 2.11 28.39
CA TYR A 112 -7.53 2.97 27.79
C TYR A 112 -8.70 2.11 27.33
N SER A 113 -9.94 2.51 27.64
CA SER A 113 -11.13 1.88 27.06
C SER A 113 -11.28 2.27 25.59
N GLU A 114 -12.16 1.56 24.85
CA GLU A 114 -12.48 1.95 23.47
C GLU A 114 -13.05 3.37 23.37
N ALA A 115 -13.84 3.79 24.37
CA ALA A 115 -14.42 5.13 24.41
C ALA A 115 -13.37 6.21 24.69
N ASP A 116 -12.40 5.94 25.56
CA ASP A 116 -11.29 6.87 25.83
C ASP A 116 -10.45 7.09 24.56
N LEU A 117 -10.17 6.00 23.82
CA LEU A 117 -9.39 6.09 22.58
C LEU A 117 -10.15 6.80 21.45
N ASP A 118 -11.46 6.57 21.31
CA ASP A 118 -12.31 7.30 20.37
C ASP A 118 -12.26 8.82 20.67
N ALA A 119 -12.41 9.19 21.95
CA ALA A 119 -12.31 10.58 22.39
C ALA A 119 -10.93 11.20 22.10
N GLU A 120 -9.83 10.47 22.37
CA GLU A 120 -8.46 10.93 22.09
C GLU A 120 -8.22 11.19 20.59
N LEU A 121 -8.71 10.31 19.70
CA LEU A 121 -8.61 10.55 18.26
C LEU A 121 -9.36 11.82 17.85
N TRP A 122 -10.55 12.01 18.41
CA TRP A 122 -11.36 13.21 18.14
C TRP A 122 -10.65 14.48 18.64
N GLU A 123 -10.09 14.48 19.85
CA GLU A 123 -9.38 15.64 20.41
C GLU A 123 -8.15 16.02 19.57
N ARG A 124 -7.42 15.01 19.09
CA ARG A 124 -6.22 15.16 18.26
C ARG A 124 -6.50 15.52 16.81
N SER A 125 -7.75 15.42 16.34
CA SER A 125 -8.14 15.81 14.99
C SER A 125 -7.90 17.31 14.76
N PRO A 126 -7.01 17.70 13.82
CA PRO A 126 -6.75 19.11 13.54
C PRO A 126 -7.99 19.86 13.04
N PHE A 127 -8.87 19.16 12.32
CA PHE A 127 -10.20 19.67 11.97
C PHE A 127 -11.24 19.25 13.03
N ARG A 128 -12.06 20.19 13.49
CA ARG A 128 -13.07 19.94 14.52
C ARG A 128 -14.34 19.32 13.94
N LEU A 129 -14.65 18.11 14.40
CA LEU A 129 -15.80 17.31 14.00
C LEU A 129 -16.92 17.49 15.03
N ASN A 130 -17.53 18.68 15.04
CA ASN A 130 -18.51 19.07 16.07
C ASN A 130 -19.97 18.83 15.65
N GLU A 131 -20.21 18.52 14.38
CA GLU A 131 -21.54 18.26 13.85
C GLU A 131 -21.91 16.77 13.99
N GLU A 132 -23.21 16.49 13.95
CA GLU A 132 -23.68 15.10 13.92
C GLU A 132 -23.17 14.37 12.67
N PRO A 133 -22.73 13.10 12.80
CA PRO A 133 -22.23 12.33 11.66
C PRO A 133 -23.22 12.26 10.51
N GLY A 134 -22.77 12.65 9.33
CA GLY A 134 -23.66 12.80 8.18
C GLY A 134 -23.02 13.53 7.01
N MET A 135 -23.82 14.30 6.29
CA MET A 135 -23.34 14.99 5.08
C MET A 135 -22.14 15.90 5.34
N PHE A 136 -22.11 16.53 6.52
CA PHE A 136 -21.01 17.40 6.95
C PHE A 136 -19.66 16.68 6.94
N ASP A 137 -19.59 15.42 7.38
CA ASP A 137 -18.36 14.63 7.39
C ASP A 137 -17.81 14.42 5.99
N LEU A 138 -18.69 14.03 5.05
CA LEU A 138 -18.33 13.81 3.65
C LEU A 138 -17.84 15.12 3.03
N THR A 139 -18.61 16.20 3.15
CA THR A 139 -18.25 17.47 2.53
C THR A 139 -16.97 18.04 3.13
N SER A 140 -16.78 17.93 4.45
CA SER A 140 -15.55 18.38 5.12
C SER A 140 -14.34 17.57 4.65
N LEU A 141 -14.45 16.24 4.56
CA LEU A 141 -13.37 15.40 4.04
C LEU A 141 -13.01 15.81 2.60
N LEU A 142 -14.00 15.99 1.72
CA LEU A 142 -13.78 16.36 0.33
C LEU A 142 -13.12 17.75 0.20
N GLU A 143 -13.61 18.73 0.95
CA GLU A 143 -13.10 20.10 0.91
C GLU A 143 -11.68 20.21 1.48
N MET A 144 -11.37 19.48 2.54
CA MET A 144 -10.08 19.55 3.21
C MET A 144 -8.98 18.73 2.52
N LEU A 145 -9.31 17.60 1.87
CA LEU A 145 -8.30 16.67 1.34
C LEU A 145 -8.12 16.70 -0.19
N TYR A 146 -9.01 17.38 -0.92
CA TYR A 146 -9.01 17.33 -2.39
C TYR A 146 -9.10 18.71 -3.04
N ASP A 147 -8.67 18.78 -4.29
CA ASP A 147 -8.84 19.96 -5.13
C ASP A 147 -10.23 19.98 -5.76
N PRO A 148 -10.80 21.18 -6.02
CA PRO A 148 -12.16 21.30 -6.53
C PRO A 148 -12.43 20.54 -7.84
N ASP A 149 -11.40 20.35 -8.66
CA ASP A 149 -11.50 19.70 -9.97
C ASP A 149 -11.09 18.20 -9.95
N ASP A 150 -10.65 17.67 -8.80
CA ASP A 150 -10.40 16.23 -8.65
C ASP A 150 -11.70 15.44 -8.86
N GLN A 151 -11.63 14.36 -9.63
CA GLN A 151 -12.78 13.50 -9.87
C GLN A 151 -12.81 12.34 -8.87
N ILE A 152 -13.81 12.35 -7.98
CA ILE A 152 -13.96 11.36 -6.92
C ILE A 152 -15.19 10.51 -7.20
N PHE A 153 -15.02 9.18 -7.13
CA PHE A 153 -16.14 8.24 -7.14
C PHE A 153 -16.77 8.20 -5.75
N ILE A 154 -18.08 8.42 -5.66
CA ILE A 154 -18.89 8.12 -4.48
C ILE A 154 -20.06 7.25 -4.91
N GLY A 155 -20.12 6.01 -4.44
CA GLY A 155 -21.08 5.02 -4.92
C GLY A 155 -20.98 3.66 -4.23
N GLN A 156 -21.57 2.65 -4.86
CA GLN A 156 -21.57 1.27 -4.38
C GLN A 156 -20.44 0.46 -5.06
N VAL A 157 -19.80 -0.46 -4.33
CA VAL A 157 -18.65 -1.26 -4.85
C VAL A 157 -19.01 -2.09 -6.08
N ARG A 158 -20.27 -2.55 -6.20
CA ARG A 158 -20.76 -3.40 -7.31
C ARG A 158 -21.65 -2.63 -8.29
N ALA A 159 -21.27 -1.40 -8.62
CA ALA A 159 -21.96 -0.60 -9.63
C ALA A 159 -21.61 -1.08 -11.06
N ASP A 160 -22.61 -1.09 -11.95
CA ASP A 160 -22.39 -1.25 -13.39
C ASP A 160 -21.61 -0.05 -13.98
N PRO A 161 -21.02 -0.15 -15.18
CA PRO A 161 -20.17 0.91 -15.73
C PRO A 161 -20.87 2.26 -15.90
N GLU A 162 -22.17 2.28 -16.18
CA GLU A 162 -22.90 3.54 -16.35
C GLU A 162 -23.14 4.21 -14.99
N SER A 163 -23.49 3.42 -13.98
CA SER A 163 -23.57 3.88 -12.59
C SER A 163 -22.22 4.36 -12.07
N GLN A 164 -21.12 3.66 -12.38
CA GLN A 164 -19.77 4.12 -12.03
C GLN A 164 -19.49 5.50 -12.62
N ARG A 165 -19.74 5.68 -13.92
CA ARG A 165 -19.53 6.96 -14.61
C ARG A 165 -20.33 8.09 -13.97
N ARG A 166 -21.61 7.88 -13.63
CA ARG A 166 -22.45 8.90 -12.99
C ARG A 166 -22.02 9.24 -11.56
N SER A 167 -21.41 8.29 -10.86
CA SER A 167 -20.91 8.46 -9.50
C SER A 167 -19.55 9.15 -9.43
N ILE A 168 -18.83 9.29 -10.55
CA ILE A 168 -17.58 10.04 -10.64
C ILE A 168 -17.91 11.48 -10.99
N ARG A 169 -17.65 12.38 -10.06
CA ARG A 169 -17.92 13.81 -10.20
C ARG A 169 -16.74 14.57 -9.63
N THR A 170 -16.57 15.81 -10.09
CA THR A 170 -15.59 16.70 -9.48
C THR A 170 -15.97 16.97 -8.01
N VAL A 171 -14.98 17.26 -7.17
CA VAL A 171 -15.23 17.67 -5.78
C VAL A 171 -16.20 18.85 -5.73
N ARG A 172 -16.03 19.86 -6.59
CA ARG A 172 -16.94 21.00 -6.71
C ARG A 172 -18.39 20.58 -6.95
N GLU A 173 -18.62 19.60 -7.82
CA GLU A 173 -19.96 19.09 -8.09
C GLU A 173 -20.54 18.34 -6.91
N HIS A 174 -19.75 17.48 -6.25
CA HIS A 174 -20.16 16.78 -5.04
C HIS A 174 -20.53 17.76 -3.94
N LEU A 175 -19.75 18.81 -3.69
CA LEU A 175 -20.06 19.83 -2.69
C LEU A 175 -21.35 20.61 -3.02
N ARG A 176 -21.63 20.86 -4.30
CA ARG A 176 -22.83 21.60 -4.73
C ARG A 176 -24.11 20.77 -4.58
N THR A 177 -24.06 19.48 -4.93
CA THR A 177 -25.21 18.56 -4.79
C THR A 177 -24.72 17.21 -4.26
N PRO A 178 -24.49 17.10 -2.95
CA PRO A 178 -23.82 15.95 -2.38
C PRO A 178 -24.74 14.73 -2.39
N VAL A 179 -24.14 13.58 -2.74
CA VAL A 179 -24.81 12.29 -2.79
C VAL A 179 -24.06 11.35 -1.87
N MET A 180 -24.81 10.76 -0.94
CA MET A 180 -24.26 9.82 0.03
C MET A 180 -24.31 8.39 -0.53
N ALA A 181 -23.23 7.64 -0.38
CA ALA A 181 -23.16 6.22 -0.69
C ALA A 181 -22.18 5.51 0.26
N GLU A 182 -22.24 4.19 0.36
CA GLU A 182 -21.42 3.46 1.35
C GLU A 182 -19.90 3.56 1.10
N PHE A 183 -19.47 3.85 -0.12
CA PHE A 183 -18.05 3.85 -0.47
C PHE A 183 -17.65 5.02 -1.35
N PHE A 184 -16.38 5.38 -1.25
CA PHE A 184 -15.72 6.29 -2.18
C PHE A 184 -14.34 5.76 -2.59
N ARG A 185 -13.76 6.35 -3.64
CA ARG A 185 -12.36 6.12 -4.03
C ARG A 185 -11.50 7.25 -3.46
N PRO A 186 -10.56 6.97 -2.54
CA PRO A 186 -9.73 8.01 -1.94
C PRO A 186 -8.74 8.66 -2.90
N ASN A 187 -8.37 7.97 -3.97
CA ASN A 187 -7.49 8.54 -5.00
C ASN A 187 -8.33 9.12 -6.15
N PRO A 188 -8.04 10.36 -6.62
CA PRO A 188 -8.70 10.95 -7.77
C PRO A 188 -8.63 10.04 -8.99
N LEU A 189 -9.67 10.07 -9.81
CA LEU A 189 -9.80 9.27 -11.02
C LEU A 189 -9.66 10.13 -12.28
N THR A 190 -9.37 9.50 -13.41
CA THR A 190 -9.27 10.15 -14.72
C THR A 190 -10.62 10.46 -15.37
N GLY A 191 -11.72 9.96 -14.79
CA GLY A 191 -13.06 10.05 -15.35
C GLY A 191 -13.25 9.26 -16.66
N THR A 192 -12.23 8.57 -17.13
CA THR A 192 -12.21 7.85 -18.41
C THR A 192 -12.17 6.35 -18.16
N ALA A 193 -12.98 5.59 -18.91
CA ALA A 193 -13.02 4.15 -18.78
C ALA A 193 -11.76 3.49 -19.35
N ILE A 194 -11.33 2.41 -18.70
CA ILE A 194 -10.42 1.42 -19.29
C ILE A 194 -11.21 0.14 -19.59
N ILE A 195 -10.79 -0.61 -20.61
CA ILE A 195 -11.40 -1.90 -20.94
C ILE A 195 -10.75 -2.99 -20.09
N ARG A 196 -11.55 -3.65 -19.25
CA ARG A 196 -11.14 -4.79 -18.43
C ARG A 196 -12.05 -5.97 -18.72
N ASN A 197 -11.47 -7.10 -19.12
CA ASN A 197 -12.20 -8.32 -19.48
C ASN A 197 -13.35 -8.05 -20.48
N GLY A 198 -13.08 -7.21 -21.49
CA GLY A 198 -14.06 -6.86 -22.53
C GLY A 198 -15.17 -5.89 -22.11
N LYS A 199 -15.12 -5.33 -20.89
CA LYS A 199 -16.11 -4.35 -20.40
C LYS A 199 -15.42 -3.05 -19.95
N PRO A 200 -16.04 -1.88 -20.13
CA PRO A 200 -15.54 -0.63 -19.58
C PRO A 200 -15.61 -0.64 -18.05
N SER A 201 -14.60 -0.06 -17.41
CA SER A 201 -14.53 0.16 -15.97
C SER A 201 -13.98 1.57 -15.76
N TYR A 202 -14.61 2.34 -14.86
CA TYR A 202 -14.18 3.71 -14.53
C TYR A 202 -13.48 3.80 -13.16
N VAL A 203 -13.41 2.69 -12.42
CA VAL A 203 -12.96 2.64 -11.02
C VAL A 203 -11.87 1.60 -10.78
N SER A 204 -11.22 1.14 -11.85
CA SER A 204 -10.07 0.24 -11.79
C SER A 204 -8.78 1.01 -11.53
N ASP A 205 -7.70 0.29 -11.20
CA ASP A 205 -6.40 0.88 -10.87
C ASP A 205 -5.87 1.78 -12.01
N GLY A 206 -6.01 1.35 -13.27
CA GLY A 206 -5.66 2.18 -14.44
C GLY A 206 -6.57 3.40 -14.70
N CYS A 207 -7.58 3.63 -13.85
CA CYS A 207 -8.40 4.84 -13.86
C CYS A 207 -7.95 5.85 -12.79
N VAL A 208 -6.93 5.54 -11.97
CA VAL A 208 -6.39 6.46 -10.97
C VAL A 208 -5.59 7.57 -11.66
N ALA A 209 -5.89 8.82 -11.29
CA ALA A 209 -5.23 10.03 -11.78
C ALA A 209 -4.22 10.61 -10.78
N GLY A 210 -4.39 10.35 -9.49
CA GLY A 210 -3.48 10.82 -8.43
C GLY A 210 -3.29 9.77 -7.35
N PHE A 211 -2.04 9.58 -6.91
CA PHE A 211 -1.64 8.48 -6.03
C PHE A 211 -1.36 9.01 -4.61
N ARG A 212 -2.38 9.58 -3.98
CA ARG A 212 -2.24 10.42 -2.78
C ARG A 212 -2.38 9.66 -1.47
N TYR A 213 -3.31 8.72 -1.40
CA TYR A 213 -3.73 8.10 -0.15
C TYR A 213 -3.77 6.57 -0.24
N ALA A 214 -2.98 5.90 0.58
CA ALA A 214 -3.10 4.46 0.82
C ALA A 214 -4.20 4.21 1.87
N VAL A 215 -5.08 3.24 1.59
CA VAL A 215 -6.11 2.82 2.55
C VAL A 215 -5.50 1.79 3.48
N VAL A 216 -5.54 1.98 4.79
CA VAL A 216 -5.07 1.00 5.78
C VAL A 216 -6.26 0.53 6.60
N GLU A 217 -6.43 -0.79 6.73
CA GLU A 217 -7.49 -1.40 7.55
C GLU A 217 -7.03 -2.70 8.21
N PHE A 218 -7.37 -2.87 9.49
CA PHE A 218 -7.07 -4.06 10.29
C PHE A 218 -8.38 -4.74 10.70
N ASP A 219 -9.13 -5.25 9.73
CA ASP A 219 -10.49 -5.77 9.97
C ASP A 219 -10.54 -7.08 10.77
N GLY A 220 -9.39 -7.72 10.96
CA GLY A 220 -9.19 -8.87 11.86
C GLY A 220 -8.94 -8.48 13.32
N GLU A 221 -8.58 -7.22 13.59
CA GLU A 221 -8.31 -6.71 14.93
C GLU A 221 -9.57 -6.18 15.62
N SER A 222 -9.58 -6.19 16.95
CA SER A 222 -10.68 -5.58 17.71
C SER A 222 -10.67 -4.05 17.54
N LEU A 223 -11.83 -3.40 17.61
CA LEU A 223 -11.94 -1.95 17.42
C LEU A 223 -11.04 -1.19 18.38
N ARG A 224 -11.10 -1.50 19.69
CA ARG A 224 -10.16 -0.96 20.69
C ARG A 224 -8.69 -1.02 20.25
N ARG A 225 -8.22 -2.18 19.75
CA ARG A 225 -6.82 -2.35 19.29
C ARG A 225 -6.52 -1.47 18.07
N GLN A 226 -7.47 -1.35 17.14
CA GLN A 226 -7.34 -0.44 15.99
C GLN A 226 -7.26 1.04 16.42
N TYR A 227 -8.12 1.47 17.35
CA TYR A 227 -8.07 2.83 17.91
C TYR A 227 -6.70 3.12 18.54
N ALA A 228 -6.21 2.21 19.41
CA ALA A 228 -4.91 2.33 20.05
C ALA A 228 -3.76 2.37 19.04
N PHE A 229 -3.83 1.55 17.99
CA PHE A 229 -2.84 1.55 16.91
C PHE A 229 -2.78 2.91 16.21
N TYR A 230 -3.91 3.46 15.79
CA TYR A 230 -3.92 4.75 15.10
C TYR A 230 -3.51 5.91 16.01
N LEU A 231 -3.86 5.87 17.30
CA LEU A 231 -3.38 6.84 18.27
C LEU A 231 -1.84 6.78 18.42
N ALA A 232 -1.27 5.57 18.51
CA ALA A 232 0.18 5.36 18.52
C ALA A 232 0.87 5.86 17.24
N MET A 233 0.22 5.69 16.08
CA MET A 233 0.74 6.20 14.80
C MET A 233 0.73 7.73 14.77
N LEU A 234 -0.32 8.38 15.27
CA LEU A 234 -0.38 9.84 15.40
C LEU A 234 0.73 10.38 16.30
N GLU A 235 1.02 9.73 17.44
CA GLU A 235 2.14 10.12 18.33
C GLU A 235 3.51 10.03 17.65
N LYS A 236 3.65 9.11 16.69
CA LYS A 236 4.85 8.95 15.88
C LYS A 236 4.86 9.86 14.65
N ASN A 237 3.90 10.79 14.52
CA ASN A 237 3.75 11.70 13.39
C ASN A 237 3.58 10.97 12.04
N PHE A 238 2.93 9.81 12.04
CA PHE A 238 2.53 9.20 10.77
C PHE A 238 1.54 10.10 10.02
N PRO A 239 1.64 10.20 8.68
CA PRO A 239 0.84 11.12 7.89
C PRO A 239 -0.59 10.58 7.66
N ILE A 240 -1.36 10.42 8.74
CA ILE A 240 -2.77 10.02 8.68
C ILE A 240 -3.60 11.24 8.29
N ALA A 241 -4.22 11.21 7.11
CA ALA A 241 -5.06 12.29 6.61
C ALA A 241 -6.49 12.20 7.15
N ALA A 242 -7.03 10.98 7.28
CA ALA A 242 -8.35 10.76 7.86
C ALA A 242 -8.48 9.36 8.46
N LEU A 243 -9.34 9.23 9.49
CA LEU A 243 -9.77 7.95 10.05
C LEU A 243 -11.29 7.87 10.02
N THR A 244 -11.84 6.79 9.46
CA THR A 244 -13.29 6.59 9.37
C THR A 244 -13.67 5.26 9.99
N PHE A 245 -14.48 5.30 11.05
CA PHE A 245 -15.13 4.10 11.56
C PHE A 245 -16.13 3.59 10.53
N SER A 246 -15.97 2.34 10.10
CA SER A 246 -16.78 1.72 9.06
C SER A 246 -18.24 1.47 9.43
N GLY A 247 -18.70 1.78 10.65
CA GLY A 247 -20.04 1.40 11.10
C GLY A 247 -20.20 -0.11 11.37
N ASN A 248 -19.10 -0.86 11.47
CA ASN A 248 -19.12 -2.26 11.88
C ASN A 248 -17.90 -2.63 12.73
N LYS A 249 -16.82 -3.13 12.12
CA LYS A 249 -15.68 -3.75 12.82
C LYS A 249 -14.30 -3.20 12.43
N SER A 250 -14.24 -2.21 11.55
CA SER A 250 -12.98 -1.69 11.01
C SER A 250 -12.94 -0.17 11.04
N ILE A 251 -11.76 0.39 11.26
CA ILE A 251 -11.42 1.80 11.05
C ILE A 251 -10.56 1.87 9.78
N HIS A 252 -11.07 2.58 8.79
CA HIS A 252 -10.37 2.85 7.54
C HIS A 252 -9.50 4.09 7.71
N CYS A 253 -8.21 3.94 7.52
CA CYS A 253 -7.25 5.04 7.53
C CYS A 253 -6.89 5.46 6.11
N LEU A 254 -6.88 6.76 5.84
CA LEU A 254 -6.25 7.34 4.67
C LEU A 254 -4.84 7.81 5.07
N LEU A 255 -3.83 7.04 4.71
CA LEU A 255 -2.43 7.40 4.93
C LEU A 255 -1.92 8.18 3.72
N ALA A 256 -1.46 9.42 3.91
CA ALA A 256 -0.90 10.23 2.83
C ALA A 256 0.47 9.69 2.41
N VAL A 257 0.60 9.34 1.14
CA VAL A 257 1.81 8.77 0.53
C VAL A 257 2.34 9.61 -0.63
N ASN A 258 1.47 10.37 -1.31
CA ASN A 258 1.81 11.29 -2.41
C ASN A 258 2.83 10.73 -3.41
N CYS A 259 2.56 9.54 -3.94
CA CYS A 259 3.38 8.96 -4.99
C CYS A 259 3.16 9.73 -6.30
N VAL A 260 4.22 9.85 -7.10
CA VAL A 260 4.18 10.59 -8.37
C VAL A 260 3.46 9.82 -9.47
N ASP A 261 3.51 8.49 -9.42
CA ASP A 261 2.90 7.59 -10.41
C ASP A 261 2.67 6.17 -9.84
N ALA A 262 2.15 5.28 -10.70
CA ALA A 262 1.85 3.90 -10.38
C ALA A 262 3.12 3.05 -10.09
N ASP A 263 4.25 3.35 -10.70
CA ASP A 263 5.49 2.60 -10.50
C ASP A 263 6.09 2.90 -9.11
N GLU A 264 6.05 4.17 -8.70
CA GLU A 264 6.40 4.58 -7.35
C GLU A 264 5.41 4.01 -6.33
N TRP A 265 4.10 4.05 -6.61
CA TRP A 265 3.08 3.44 -5.74
C TRP A 265 3.37 1.97 -5.50
N LYS A 266 3.59 1.19 -6.56
CA LYS A 266 3.92 -0.23 -6.46
C LYS A 266 5.15 -0.46 -5.59
N THR A 267 6.19 0.35 -5.78
CA THR A 267 7.45 0.18 -5.04
C THR A 267 7.32 0.60 -3.56
N LYS A 268 6.77 1.79 -3.29
CA LYS A 268 6.69 2.37 -1.94
C LYS A 268 5.50 1.86 -1.14
N VAL A 269 4.35 1.73 -1.76
CA VAL A 269 3.11 1.33 -1.09
C VAL A 269 2.98 -0.18 -1.07
N GLU A 270 2.88 -0.84 -2.23
CA GLU A 270 2.63 -2.28 -2.25
C GLU A 270 3.79 -3.09 -1.65
N GLU A 271 5.01 -2.88 -2.14
CA GLU A 271 6.16 -3.70 -1.74
C GLU A 271 6.78 -3.25 -0.42
N GLN A 272 6.99 -1.95 -0.20
CA GLN A 272 7.61 -1.48 1.03
C GLN A 272 6.61 -1.36 2.17
N LEU A 273 5.65 -0.44 2.08
CA LEU A 273 4.73 -0.15 3.18
C LEU A 273 3.87 -1.37 3.54
N PHE A 274 3.23 -2.01 2.56
CA PHE A 274 2.34 -3.13 2.83
C PHE A 274 3.09 -4.43 3.12
N ARG A 275 3.81 -5.00 2.14
CA ARG A 275 4.40 -6.32 2.33
C ARG A 275 5.45 -6.39 3.44
N ASN A 276 6.24 -5.32 3.66
CA ASN A 276 7.30 -5.38 4.67
C ASN A 276 6.84 -4.93 6.06
N TYR A 277 5.77 -4.13 6.18
CA TYR A 277 5.36 -3.57 7.48
C TYR A 277 3.88 -3.83 7.82
N LEU A 278 2.93 -3.39 7.00
CA LEU A 278 1.52 -3.44 7.38
C LEU A 278 0.90 -4.85 7.32
N GLU A 279 1.17 -5.63 6.26
CA GLU A 279 0.64 -7.00 6.13
C GLU A 279 1.16 -7.90 7.27
N PRO A 280 2.46 -7.87 7.63
CA PRO A 280 2.93 -8.61 8.80
C PRO A 280 2.24 -8.18 10.10
N LEU A 281 1.90 -6.89 10.27
CA LEU A 281 1.13 -6.38 11.42
C LEU A 281 -0.36 -6.77 11.39
N GLY A 282 -0.85 -7.48 10.36
CA GLY A 282 -2.25 -7.90 10.26
C GLY A 282 -3.16 -7.01 9.42
N CYS A 283 -2.61 -6.04 8.67
CA CYS A 283 -3.41 -5.21 7.75
C CYS A 283 -3.95 -6.05 6.57
N ASP A 284 -5.15 -5.73 6.07
CA ASP A 284 -5.67 -6.37 4.86
C ASP A 284 -4.77 -6.04 3.66
N GLY A 285 -4.05 -7.04 3.17
CA GLY A 285 -3.17 -6.93 2.01
C GLY A 285 -3.89 -6.60 0.70
N ALA A 286 -5.23 -6.73 0.63
CA ALA A 286 -6.01 -6.28 -0.52
C ALA A 286 -6.17 -4.75 -0.58
N CYS A 287 -5.77 -4.02 0.48
CA CYS A 287 -5.83 -2.56 0.51
C CYS A 287 -4.66 -1.84 -0.15
N LYS A 288 -3.60 -2.57 -0.54
CA LYS A 288 -2.40 -1.98 -1.15
C LYS A 288 -2.59 -1.41 -2.56
N ASN A 289 -3.69 -1.73 -3.23
CA ASN A 289 -3.95 -1.28 -4.61
C ASN A 289 -4.35 0.21 -4.62
N GLU A 290 -3.83 0.99 -5.57
CA GLU A 290 -4.08 2.42 -5.75
C GLU A 290 -5.56 2.77 -5.94
N GLY A 291 -6.32 1.85 -6.53
CA GLY A 291 -7.74 2.02 -6.72
C GLY A 291 -8.57 1.61 -5.52
N ARG A 292 -8.04 1.26 -4.34
CA ARG A 292 -8.83 0.70 -3.23
C ARG A 292 -9.98 1.63 -2.79
N SER A 293 -11.15 1.06 -2.47
CA SER A 293 -12.28 1.82 -1.91
C SER A 293 -12.12 1.99 -0.41
N SER A 294 -12.57 3.14 0.10
CA SER A 294 -12.75 3.36 1.53
C SER A 294 -14.22 3.66 1.85
N ARG A 295 -14.54 3.64 3.14
CA ARG A 295 -15.87 3.89 3.68
C ARG A 295 -16.17 5.38 3.66
N THR A 296 -17.32 5.77 3.12
CA THR A 296 -17.71 7.18 3.05
C THR A 296 -18.13 7.68 4.43
N PRO A 297 -17.48 8.71 4.99
CA PRO A 297 -17.90 9.29 6.26
C PRO A 297 -19.32 9.85 6.20
N GLY A 298 -20.07 9.70 7.28
CA GLY A 298 -21.46 10.13 7.42
C GLY A 298 -22.50 9.26 6.70
N ALA A 299 -22.09 8.28 5.89
CA ALA A 299 -23.03 7.41 5.18
C ALA A 299 -23.59 6.32 6.11
N ILE A 300 -24.91 6.13 6.05
CA ILE A 300 -25.58 4.99 6.70
C ILE A 300 -25.37 3.73 5.86
N ARG A 301 -24.91 2.66 6.50
CA ARG A 301 -24.77 1.36 5.87
C ARG A 301 -26.11 0.63 5.78
N SER A 302 -26.16 -0.35 4.89
CA SER A 302 -27.23 -1.35 4.81
C SER A 302 -27.60 -2.04 6.14
N ASN A 303 -26.68 -2.10 7.12
CA ASN A 303 -26.98 -2.61 8.47
C ASN A 303 -27.59 -1.55 9.42
N GLY A 304 -27.89 -0.35 8.93
CA GLY A 304 -28.47 0.76 9.69
C GLY A 304 -27.46 1.57 10.51
N ARG A 305 -26.16 1.20 10.53
CA ARG A 305 -25.14 1.91 11.30
C ARG A 305 -24.48 3.03 10.48
N CYS A 306 -24.19 4.14 11.15
CA CYS A 306 -23.47 5.26 10.55
C CYS A 306 -21.96 4.96 10.45
N GLN A 307 -21.36 5.35 9.33
CA GLN A 307 -19.91 5.45 9.18
C GLN A 307 -19.47 6.80 9.73
N ARG A 308 -18.61 6.83 10.74
CA ARG A 308 -18.25 8.07 11.45
C ARG A 308 -16.85 8.53 11.07
N LEU A 309 -16.69 9.81 10.76
CA LEU A 309 -15.38 10.43 10.69
C LEU A 309 -14.84 10.57 12.13
N LEU A 310 -13.65 10.05 12.39
CA LEU A 310 -13.02 10.06 13.72
C LEU A 310 -11.91 11.10 13.82
N TYR A 311 -11.23 11.35 12.70
CA TYR A 311 -10.06 12.21 12.60
C TYR A 311 -9.96 12.76 11.18
N LEU A 312 -9.59 14.04 11.03
CA LEU A 312 -9.34 14.69 9.74
C LEU A 312 -8.22 15.73 9.87
N ASN A 313 -7.20 15.62 9.01
CA ASN A 313 -6.06 16.53 8.98
C ASN A 313 -5.95 17.26 7.63
N PRO A 314 -6.36 18.54 7.55
CA PRO A 314 -6.27 19.36 6.33
C PRO A 314 -4.84 19.64 5.85
N GLU A 315 -3.83 19.53 6.71
CA GLU A 315 -2.42 19.75 6.33
C GLU A 315 -1.88 18.63 5.41
N LEU A 316 -2.58 17.50 5.38
CA LEU A 316 -2.27 16.34 4.54
C LEU A 316 -3.16 16.27 3.30
N LYS A 317 -3.67 17.41 2.85
CA LYS A 317 -4.25 17.55 1.51
C LYS A 317 -3.26 17.03 0.47
N GLY A 318 -3.70 16.01 -0.27
CA GLY A 318 -2.83 15.27 -1.16
C GLY A 318 -2.42 16.15 -2.33
N LYS A 319 -1.15 16.08 -2.69
CA LYS A 319 -0.56 16.88 -3.77
C LYS A 319 -0.50 16.10 -5.07
#